data_AF-A0A7S1R6X7-F1
#
_entry.id   AF-A0A7S1R6X7-F1
#
_cell.length_a   1.000
_cell.length_b   1.000
_cell.length_c   1.000
_cell.angle_alpha   90.00
_cell.angle_beta   90.00
_cell.angle_gamma   90.00
#
_symmetry.space_group_name_H-M   'P 1'
#
loop_
_entity.id
_entity.type
_entity.pdbx_description
1 polymer ?
#
loop_
_entity_poly.entity_id
_entity_poly.type
_entity_poly.pdbx_seq_one_letter_code
_entity_poly.pdbx_strand_id
1 'polypeptide(L)'
;GGDYNGTELAKQGLLVVTFNYRLAGLGFYASEALAHEHTDFPSTGGANGLGDQIAALTWVQQNIRAFGGDPEQVTLAGESSGSISASYLLHAPRARGLFRRV
;
A
#
# COMPACT_ATOMS: atom_id res chain seq x y z
N GLY A 1 -0.25 -9.94 -12.30
CA GLY A 1 1.08 -10.36 -11.83
C GLY A 1 2.12 -10.22 -12.92
N GLY A 2 1.92 -10.86 -14.08
CA GLY A 2 2.86 -10.81 -15.21
C GLY A 2 3.09 -9.42 -15.79
N ASP A 3 2.09 -8.52 -15.74
CA ASP A 3 2.18 -7.19 -16.34
C ASP A 3 3.02 -6.17 -15.56
N TYR A 4 3.37 -6.48 -14.30
CA TYR A 4 4.18 -5.61 -13.43
C TYR A 4 5.52 -6.29 -13.07
N ASN A 5 6.25 -6.71 -14.11
CA ASN A 5 7.58 -7.28 -13.95
C ASN A 5 8.61 -6.17 -13.64
N GLY A 6 9.17 -6.19 -12.43
CA GLY A 6 10.16 -5.23 -11.96
C GLY A 6 11.59 -5.42 -12.49
N THR A 7 11.87 -6.42 -13.33
CA THR A 7 13.24 -6.82 -13.73
C THR A 7 14.04 -5.67 -14.34
N GLU A 8 13.44 -4.89 -15.25
CA GLU A 8 14.17 -3.79 -15.92
C GLU A 8 14.51 -2.63 -14.98
N LEU A 9 13.67 -2.37 -13.98
CA LEU A 9 13.97 -1.40 -12.92
C LEU A 9 15.02 -1.96 -11.95
N ALA A 10 14.96 -3.25 -11.62
CA ALA A 10 15.94 -3.89 -10.76
C ALA A 10 17.35 -3.88 -11.36
N LYS A 11 17.48 -4.04 -12.69
CA LYS A 11 18.75 -3.89 -13.42
C LYS A 11 19.34 -2.47 -13.32
N GLN A 12 18.52 -1.46 -13.03
CA GLN A 12 18.96 -0.08 -12.80
C GLN A 12 19.32 0.20 -11.33
N GLY A 13 19.37 -0.84 -10.48
CA GLY A 13 19.75 -0.73 -9.07
C GLY A 13 18.60 -0.39 -8.13
N LEU A 14 17.35 -0.52 -8.57
CA LEU A 14 16.17 -0.31 -7.73
C LEU A 14 15.72 -1.61 -7.07
N LEU A 15 15.28 -1.54 -5.81
CA LEU A 15 14.45 -2.61 -5.23
C LEU A 15 12.99 -2.37 -5.62
N VAL A 16 12.39 -3.33 -6.31
CA VAL A 16 10.98 -3.25 -6.71
C VAL A 16 10.16 -4.20 -5.86
N VAL A 17 9.19 -3.64 -5.12
CA VAL A 17 8.22 -4.40 -4.33
C VAL A 17 6.85 -4.25 -4.98
N THR A 18 6.27 -5.36 -5.41
CA THR A 18 4.87 -5.43 -5.83
C THR A 18 4.09 -6.25 -4.83
N PHE A 19 2.80 -5.96 -4.67
CA PHE A 19 1.97 -6.61 -3.68
C PHE A 19 0.51 -6.63 -4.15
N ASN A 20 -0.27 -7.56 -3.59
CA ASN A 20 -1.70 -7.63 -3.82
C ASN A 20 -2.44 -6.90 -2.68
N TYR A 21 -3.60 -6.35 -2.99
CA TYR A 21 -4.53 -5.79 -2.01
C TYR A 21 -5.96 -6.20 -2.38
N ARG A 22 -6.89 -6.17 -1.42
CA ARG A 22 -8.29 -6.55 -1.68
C ARG A 22 -8.93 -5.60 -2.68
N LEU A 23 -9.67 -6.18 -3.63
CA LEU A 23 -10.37 -5.48 -4.70
C LEU A 23 -11.88 -5.54 -4.52
N ALA A 24 -12.59 -4.70 -5.28
CA ALA A 24 -14.06 -4.68 -5.37
C ALA A 24 -14.72 -4.66 -3.97
N GLY A 25 -15.82 -5.38 -3.78
CA GLY A 25 -16.55 -5.40 -2.50
C GLY A 25 -15.71 -5.84 -1.31
N LEU A 26 -14.74 -6.74 -1.50
CA LEU A 26 -13.87 -7.20 -0.40
C LEU A 26 -12.91 -6.11 0.09
N GLY A 27 -12.51 -5.20 -0.79
CA GLY A 27 -11.63 -4.08 -0.47
C GLY A 27 -12.36 -2.78 -0.13
N PHE A 28 -13.55 -2.57 -0.70
CA PHE A 28 -14.15 -1.24 -0.79
C PHE A 28 -15.65 -1.19 -0.54
N TYR A 29 -16.28 -2.28 -0.08
CA TYR A 29 -17.68 -2.21 0.35
C TYR A 29 -17.79 -1.47 1.68
N ALA A 30 -18.57 -0.39 1.69
CA ALA A 30 -18.85 0.40 2.87
C ALA A 30 -20.26 0.11 3.40
N SER A 31 -20.38 -0.15 4.70
CA SER A 31 -21.66 -0.22 5.40
C SER A 31 -21.49 0.18 6.87
N GLU A 32 -22.54 0.69 7.50
CA GLU A 32 -22.50 1.03 8.93
C GLU A 32 -22.25 -0.20 9.81
N ALA A 33 -22.80 -1.35 9.43
CA ALA A 33 -22.59 -2.60 10.13
C ALA A 33 -21.10 -3.00 10.12
N LEU A 34 -20.42 -2.83 8.97
CA LEU A 34 -18.98 -3.07 8.88
C LEU A 34 -18.20 -2.03 9.70
N ALA A 35 -18.55 -0.74 9.60
CA ALA A 35 -17.86 0.32 10.36
C ALA A 35 -17.82 0.07 11.87
N HIS A 36 -18.78 -0.68 12.41
CA HIS A 36 -18.91 -1.04 13.82
C HIS A 36 -18.72 -2.53 14.11
N GLU A 37 -18.17 -3.31 13.17
CA GLU A 37 -18.12 -4.78 13.29
C GLU A 37 -17.21 -5.26 14.43
N HIS A 38 -16.19 -4.48 14.79
CA HIS A 38 -15.22 -4.87 15.81
C HIS A 38 -14.71 -3.67 16.59
N THR A 39 -14.78 -3.74 17.92
CA THR A 39 -14.32 -2.67 18.82
C THR A 39 -12.81 -2.55 18.84
N ASP A 40 -12.10 -3.69 18.83
CA ASP A 40 -10.64 -3.72 18.95
C ASP A 40 -9.92 -3.53 17.60
N PHE A 41 -10.64 -3.75 16.49
CA PHE A 41 -10.14 -3.62 15.13
C PHE A 41 -11.15 -2.83 14.31
N PRO A 42 -11.25 -1.50 14.54
CA PRO A 42 -12.22 -0.68 13.85
C PRO A 42 -12.09 -0.86 12.34
N SER A 43 -13.19 -1.24 11.70
CA SER A 43 -13.22 -1.40 10.26
C SER A 43 -12.89 -0.08 9.59
N THR A 44 -12.30 -0.15 8.40
CA THR A 44 -11.93 1.05 7.64
C THR A 44 -13.14 1.74 7.00
N GLY A 45 -14.36 1.24 7.24
CA GLY A 45 -15.59 1.82 6.69
C GLY A 45 -15.69 1.72 5.17
N GLY A 46 -15.04 0.71 4.56
CA GLY A 46 -14.95 0.54 3.11
C GLY A 46 -13.64 1.00 2.49
N ALA A 47 -12.56 1.11 3.27
CA ALA A 47 -11.21 1.39 2.78
C ALA A 47 -10.23 0.25 3.08
N ASN A 48 -10.71 -1.00 3.07
CA ASN A 48 -9.94 -2.18 3.44
C ASN A 48 -8.79 -2.42 2.45
N GLY A 49 -9.01 -2.15 1.16
CA GLY A 49 -7.95 -2.19 0.15
C GLY A 49 -6.84 -1.16 0.41
N LEU A 50 -7.18 0.05 0.89
CA LEU A 50 -6.16 1.03 1.33
C LEU A 50 -5.47 0.58 2.62
N GLY A 51 -6.21 -0.06 3.53
CA GLY A 51 -5.65 -0.68 4.73
C GLY A 51 -4.59 -1.74 4.41
N ASP A 52 -4.85 -2.59 3.41
CA ASP A 52 -3.89 -3.59 2.94
C ASP A 52 -2.63 -2.92 2.35
N GLN A 53 -2.79 -1.84 1.59
CA GLN A 53 -1.66 -1.09 1.05
C GLN A 53 -0.82 -0.43 2.15
N ILE A 54 -1.46 0.12 3.20
CA ILE A 54 -0.76 0.64 4.39
C ILE A 54 0.00 -0.48 5.10
N ALA A 55 -0.59 -1.67 5.23
CA ALA A 55 0.07 -2.82 5.82
C ALA A 55 1.29 -3.25 4.99
N ALA A 56 1.18 -3.27 3.66
CA ALA A 56 2.30 -3.57 2.77
C ALA A 56 3.43 -2.52 2.89
N LEU A 57 3.09 -1.23 2.93
CA LEU A 57 4.07 -0.15 3.16
C LEU A 57 4.74 -0.25 4.53
N THR A 58 3.98 -0.60 5.57
CA THR A 58 4.53 -0.85 6.91
C THR A 58 5.50 -2.02 6.89
N TRP A 59 5.16 -3.09 6.18
CA TRP A 59 6.07 -4.23 5.98
C TRP A 59 7.35 -3.78 5.26
N VAL A 60 7.26 -2.95 4.21
CA VAL A 60 8.43 -2.40 3.52
C VAL A 60 9.31 -1.63 4.50
N GLN A 61 8.73 -0.72 5.30
CA GLN A 61 9.48 0.05 6.31
C GLN A 61 10.24 -0.84 7.30
N GLN A 62 9.62 -1.93 7.74
CA GLN A 62 10.22 -2.85 8.72
C GLN A 62 11.27 -3.80 8.12
N ASN A 63 11.16 -4.15 6.84
CA ASN A 63 11.90 -5.28 6.27
C ASN A 63 12.87 -4.92 5.15
N ILE A 64 12.70 -3.78 4.47
CA ILE A 64 13.42 -3.53 3.21
C ILE A 64 14.95 -3.45 3.37
N ARG A 65 15.44 -3.13 4.58
CA ARG A 65 16.89 -3.17 4.91
C ARG A 65 17.47 -4.56 4.72
N ALA A 66 16.73 -5.63 5.04
CA ALA A 66 17.19 -7.01 4.87
C ALA A 66 17.41 -7.40 3.39
N PHE A 67 16.80 -6.65 2.46
CA PHE A 67 16.94 -6.85 1.03
C PHE A 67 17.97 -5.88 0.41
N GLY A 68 18.60 -5.03 1.22
CA GLY A 68 19.57 -4.02 0.76
C GLY A 68 18.96 -2.67 0.38
N GLY A 69 17.68 -2.42 0.69
CA GLY A 69 17.04 -1.12 0.46
C GLY A 69 17.12 -0.18 1.67
N ASP A 70 16.80 1.10 1.43
CA ASP A 70 16.73 2.13 2.47
C ASP A 70 15.27 2.54 2.73
N PRO A 71 14.70 2.31 3.93
CA PRO A 71 13.32 2.68 4.25
C PRO A 71 13.06 4.19 4.16
N GLU A 72 14.09 5.03 4.23
CA GLU A 72 13.98 6.50 4.08
C GLU A 72 13.89 6.95 2.61
N GLN A 73 14.10 6.04 1.66
CA GLN A 73 14.10 6.31 0.20
C GLN A 73 13.01 5.52 -0.54
N VAL A 74 11.89 5.23 0.11
CA VAL A 74 10.75 4.56 -0.51
C VAL A 74 9.96 5.52 -1.40
N THR A 75 9.68 5.10 -2.64
CA THR A 75 8.80 5.77 -3.61
C THR A 75 7.59 4.89 -3.89
N LEU A 76 6.39 5.43 -3.80
CA LEU A 76 5.14 4.73 -4.11
C LEU A 76 4.67 5.09 -5.52
N ALA A 77 4.65 4.13 -6.44
CA ALA A 77 4.18 4.31 -7.81
C ALA A 77 2.98 3.40 -8.11
N GLY A 78 2.05 3.89 -8.93
CA GLY A 78 0.89 3.13 -9.37
C GLY A 78 0.26 3.71 -10.63
N GLU A 79 -0.52 2.89 -11.34
CA GLU A 79 -1.22 3.25 -12.58
C GLU A 79 -2.74 3.04 -12.38
N SER A 80 -3.56 3.86 -13.05
CA SER A 80 -5.03 3.83 -12.93
C SER A 80 -5.53 3.83 -11.47
N SER A 81 -6.20 2.78 -11.00
CA SER A 81 -6.63 2.65 -9.59
C SER A 81 -5.46 2.67 -8.60
N GLY A 82 -4.26 2.26 -9.02
CA GLY A 82 -3.04 2.38 -8.26
C GLY A 82 -2.55 3.82 -8.08
N SER A 83 -2.69 4.68 -9.10
CA SER A 83 -2.34 6.11 -8.96
C SER A 83 -3.35 6.85 -8.08
N ILE A 84 -4.64 6.49 -8.18
CA ILE A 84 -5.69 6.96 -7.28
C ILE A 84 -5.36 6.56 -5.84
N SER A 85 -4.98 5.30 -5.63
CA SER A 85 -4.55 4.79 -4.32
C SER A 85 -3.35 5.55 -3.76
N ALA A 86 -2.33 5.80 -4.58
CA ALA A 86 -1.16 6.60 -4.18
C ALA A 86 -1.54 8.02 -3.75
N SER A 87 -2.48 8.66 -4.46
CA SER A 87 -3.02 9.98 -4.09
C SER A 87 -3.76 9.97 -2.74
N TYR A 88 -4.57 8.94 -2.48
CA TYR A 88 -5.21 8.77 -1.17
C TYR A 88 -4.19 8.56 -0.05
N LEU A 89 -3.20 7.69 -0.28
CA LEU A 89 -2.17 7.40 0.72
C LEU A 89 -1.27 8.60 1.00
N LEU A 90 -1.01 9.46 0.01
CA LEU A 90 -0.28 10.72 0.21
C LEU A 90 -0.96 11.63 1.26
N HIS A 91 -2.29 11.60 1.34
CA HIS A 91 -3.07 12.42 2.25
C HIS A 91 -3.52 11.67 3.52
N ALA A 92 -3.34 10.35 3.58
CA ALA A 92 -3.79 9.54 4.70
C ALA A 92 -2.87 9.71 5.93
N PRO A 93 -3.37 10.15 7.10
CA PRO A 93 -2.55 10.29 8.30
C PRO A 93 -1.85 8.98 8.71
N ARG A 94 -2.50 7.84 8.48
CA ARG A 94 -1.97 6.50 8.78
C ARG A 94 -0.83 6.06 7.86
N ALA A 95 -0.62 6.73 6.73
CA ALA A 95 0.46 6.42 5.78
C ALA A 95 1.64 7.41 5.88
N ARG A 96 1.52 8.45 6.72
CA ARG A 96 2.57 9.46 6.88
C ARG A 96 3.88 8.81 7.33
N GLY A 97 4.95 9.11 6.59
CA GLY A 97 6.29 8.58 6.87
C GLY A 97 6.54 7.17 6.35
N LEU A 98 5.55 6.48 5.75
CA LEU A 98 5.76 5.15 5.19
C LEU A 98 6.41 5.16 3.80
N PHE A 99 6.44 6.32 3.14
CA PHE A 99 7.16 6.57 1.90
C PHE A 99 7.55 8.05 1.83
N ARG A 100 8.55 8.35 0.99
CA ARG A 100 9.09 9.71 0.83
C ARG A 100 8.58 10.41 -0.42
N ARG A 101 8.24 9.67 -1.47
CA ARG A 101 7.82 10.21 -2.78
C ARG A 101 6.65 9.40 -3.35
N VAL A 102 5.84 10.07 -4.17
CA VAL A 102 4.82 9.49 -5.07
C VAL A 102 5.17 9.95 -6.48
#